data_AF-A0A2Z7AB78-F1
#
_entry.id   AF-A0A2Z7AB78-F1
#
_cell.length_a   1.000
_cell.length_b   1.000
_cell.length_c   1.000
_cell.angle_alpha   90.00
_cell.angle_beta   90.00
_cell.angle_gamma   90.00
#
_symmetry.space_group_name_H-M   'P 1'
#
loop_
_entity.id
_entity.type
_entity.pdbx_description
1 polymer ?
#
loop_
_entity_poly.entity_id
_entity_poly.type
_entity_poly.pdbx_seq_one_letter_code
_entity_poly.pdbx_strand_id
1 'polypeptide(L)'
;MAWLLNSMEPQLSQNFLFLKTAKAIWDVITGTYEYLRNCSQVFGLKTKLGKTKQGNLDVTEYFTLINNLRQELDLFYEANWENQKQCKIPEIYRKTKELRFFD
;
A
#
# COMPACT_ATOMS: atom_id res chain seq x y z
N MET A 1 -27.69 -1.12 4.07
CA MET A 1 -26.88 -2.17 3.39
C MET A 1 -26.68 -1.86 1.92
N ALA A 2 -27.75 -1.83 1.11
CA ALA A 2 -27.63 -1.52 -0.31
C ALA A 2 -26.91 -0.20 -0.61
N TRP A 3 -27.16 0.86 0.17
CA TRP A 3 -26.46 2.14 0.03
C TRP A 3 -24.94 2.03 0.22
N LEU A 4 -24.46 1.16 1.11
CA LEU A 4 -23.03 0.99 1.38
C LEU A 4 -22.38 0.22 0.23
N LEU A 5 -23.03 -0.84 -0.25
CA LEU A 5 -22.58 -1.65 -1.40
C LEU A 5 -22.59 -0.87 -2.72
N ASN A 6 -23.59 0.00 -2.91
CA ASN A 6 -23.71 0.85 -4.11
C ASN A 6 -22.70 2.00 -4.14
N SER A 7 -22.12 2.36 -2.99
CA SER A 7 -21.05 3.38 -2.90
C SER A 7 -19.65 2.79 -3.10
N MET A 8 -19.52 1.47 -3.21
CA MET A 8 -18.25 0.79 -3.46
C MET A 8 -18.02 0.53 -4.95
N GLU A 9 -16.77 0.30 -5.31
CA GLU A 9 -16.44 -0.20 -6.63
C GLU A 9 -17.13 -1.57 -6.87
N PRO A 10 -17.78 -1.79 -8.02
CA PRO A 10 -18.62 -2.98 -8.25
C PRO A 10 -17.87 -4.31 -8.09
N GLN A 11 -16.56 -4.32 -8.32
CA GLN A 11 -15.70 -5.49 -8.17
C GLN A 11 -15.48 -5.88 -6.70
N LEU A 12 -15.55 -4.90 -5.79
CA LEU A 12 -15.42 -5.09 -4.35
C LEU A 12 -16.77 -5.43 -3.72
N SER A 13 -17.85 -4.77 -4.15
CA SER A 13 -19.18 -4.96 -3.57
C SER A 13 -19.70 -6.39 -3.71
N GLN A 14 -19.31 -7.11 -4.77
CA GLN A 14 -19.67 -8.53 -4.97
C GLN A 14 -19.13 -9.44 -3.86
N ASN A 15 -17.95 -9.14 -3.30
CA ASN A 15 -17.34 -9.94 -2.23
C ASN A 15 -18.08 -9.78 -0.88
N PHE A 16 -18.91 -8.75 -0.74
CA PHE A 16 -19.59 -8.40 0.50
C PHE A 16 -21.09 -8.72 0.50
N LEU A 17 -21.62 -9.23 -0.62
CA LEU A 17 -23.03 -9.63 -0.76
C LEU A 17 -23.46 -10.69 0.28
N PHE A 18 -22.53 -11.54 0.73
CA PHE A 18 -22.81 -12.61 1.68
C PHE A 18 -22.67 -12.20 3.16
N LEU A 19 -22.24 -10.96 3.44
CA LEU A 19 -22.09 -10.46 4.79
C LEU A 19 -23.44 -9.99 5.36
N LYS A 20 -23.79 -10.57 6.52
CA LYS A 20 -25.13 -10.42 7.11
C LYS A 20 -25.34 -9.10 7.87
N THR A 21 -24.27 -8.39 8.24
CA THR A 21 -24.36 -7.18 9.08
C THR A 21 -23.53 -6.02 8.53
N ALA A 22 -24.07 -4.80 8.64
CA ALA A 22 -23.40 -3.60 8.14
C ALA A 22 -22.05 -3.37 8.82
N LYS A 23 -21.95 -3.76 10.09
CA LYS A 23 -20.70 -3.73 10.86
C LYS A 23 -19.63 -4.65 10.25
N ALA A 24 -19.98 -5.89 9.90
CA ALA A 24 -19.02 -6.81 9.28
C ALA A 24 -18.52 -6.28 7.93
N ILE A 25 -19.40 -5.68 7.13
CA ILE A 25 -19.01 -5.02 5.88
C ILE A 25 -18.04 -3.87 6.16
N TRP A 26 -18.37 -3.00 7.11
CA TRP A 26 -17.53 -1.86 7.48
C TRP A 26 -16.15 -2.26 8.01
N ASP A 27 -16.08 -3.25 8.89
CA ASP A 27 -14.83 -3.70 9.51
C ASP A 27 -13.87 -4.27 8.44
N VAL A 28 -14.39 -5.08 7.51
CA VAL A 28 -13.56 -5.66 6.44
C VAL A 28 -13.09 -4.59 5.45
N ILE A 29 -13.95 -3.63 5.10
CA ILE A 29 -13.59 -2.51 4.23
C ILE A 29 -12.51 -1.67 4.86
N THR A 30 -12.70 -1.29 6.13
CA THR A 30 -11.75 -0.45 6.85
C THR A 30 -10.39 -1.14 6.90
N GLY A 31 -10.34 -2.43 7.28
CA GLY A 31 -9.10 -3.21 7.26
C GLY A 31 -8.47 -3.32 5.86
N THR A 32 -9.27 -3.45 4.80
CA THR A 32 -8.77 -3.53 3.41
C THR A 32 -8.17 -2.20 2.97
N TYR A 33 -8.84 -1.08 3.23
CA TYR A 33 -8.33 0.24 2.88
C TYR A 33 -7.09 0.62 3.69
N GLU A 34 -7.06 0.29 4.98
CA GLU A 34 -5.88 0.47 5.83
C GLU A 34 -4.69 -0.36 5.32
N TYR A 35 -4.94 -1.62 4.94
CA TYR A 35 -3.94 -2.48 4.32
C TYR A 35 -3.38 -1.86 3.03
N LEU A 36 -4.25 -1.45 2.10
CA LEU A 36 -3.85 -0.84 0.83
C LEU A 36 -3.08 0.46 1.04
N ARG A 37 -3.50 1.29 1.99
CA ARG A 37 -2.81 2.52 2.37
C ARG A 37 -1.39 2.22 2.87
N ASN A 38 -1.25 1.30 3.83
CA ASN A 38 0.05 0.89 4.37
C ASN A 38 0.97 0.37 3.25
N CYS A 39 0.41 -0.46 2.38
CA CYS A 39 1.11 -0.99 1.22
C CYS A 39 1.60 0.10 0.25
N SER A 40 0.75 1.09 -0.05
CA SER A 40 1.12 2.22 -0.90
C SER A 40 2.24 3.06 -0.29
N GLN A 41 2.20 3.29 1.02
CA GLN A 41 3.24 4.01 1.74
C GLN A 41 4.58 3.25 1.71
N VAL A 42 4.57 1.96 2.01
CA VAL A 42 5.76 1.08 1.91
C VAL A 42 6.35 1.11 0.50
N PHE A 43 5.51 1.03 -0.54
CA PHE A 43 5.96 1.12 -1.92
C PHE A 43 6.61 2.48 -2.24
N GLY A 44 5.98 3.58 -1.80
CA GLY A 44 6.52 4.93 -1.93
C GLY A 44 7.89 5.07 -1.27
N LEU A 45 8.05 4.58 -0.03
CA LEU A 45 9.31 4.59 0.71
C LEU A 45 10.38 3.75 0.04
N LYS A 46 10.07 2.52 -0.39
CA LYS A 46 11.01 1.67 -1.15
C LYS A 46 11.45 2.33 -2.45
N THR A 47 10.51 2.96 -3.16
CA THR A 47 10.80 3.69 -4.40
C THR A 47 11.70 4.89 -4.13
N LYS A 48 11.42 5.66 -3.07
CA LYS A 48 12.24 6.80 -2.65
C LYS A 48 13.64 6.33 -2.32
N LEU A 49 13.78 5.33 -1.45
CA LEU A 49 15.06 4.72 -1.07
C LEU A 49 15.87 4.26 -2.28
N GLY A 50 15.25 3.57 -3.23
CA GLY A 50 15.93 3.09 -4.46
C GLY A 50 16.32 4.20 -5.43
N LYS A 51 15.67 5.37 -5.37
CA LYS A 51 16.01 6.55 -6.18
C LYS A 51 16.97 7.51 -5.48
N THR A 52 17.11 7.42 -4.15
CA THR A 52 18.02 8.26 -3.37
C THR A 52 19.45 7.99 -3.81
N LYS A 53 20.16 9.06 -4.19
CA LYS A 53 21.59 9.06 -4.51
C LYS A 53 22.26 10.14 -3.69
N GLN A 54 23.54 9.97 -3.38
CA GLN A 54 24.30 10.94 -2.60
C GLN A 54 24.34 12.33 -3.27
N GLY A 55 24.61 12.37 -4.58
CA GLY A 55 24.65 13.63 -5.33
C GLY A 55 25.70 14.58 -4.75
N ASN A 56 25.26 15.78 -4.36
CA ASN A 56 26.09 16.82 -3.76
C ASN A 56 26.01 16.86 -2.22
N LEU A 57 25.30 15.91 -1.60
CA LEU A 57 25.17 15.84 -0.14
C LEU A 57 26.48 15.36 0.49
N ASP A 58 26.78 15.87 1.69
CA ASP A 58 27.84 15.31 2.50
C ASP A 58 27.51 13.85 2.87
N VAL A 59 28.55 13.05 3.13
CA VAL A 59 28.42 11.64 3.51
C VAL A 59 27.52 11.50 4.75
N THR A 60 27.64 12.42 5.71
CA THR A 60 26.85 12.41 6.95
C THR A 60 25.37 12.70 6.68
N GLU A 61 25.09 13.66 5.80
CA GLU A 61 23.73 14.03 5.41
C GLU A 61 23.05 12.91 4.64
N TYR A 62 23.75 12.31 3.68
CA TYR A 62 23.25 11.18 2.91
C TYR A 62 22.99 9.95 3.78
N PHE A 63 23.91 9.63 4.69
CA PHE A 63 23.74 8.52 5.62
C PHE A 63 22.52 8.71 6.53
N THR A 64 22.36 9.92 7.08
CA THR A 64 21.19 10.28 7.90
C THR A 64 19.89 10.15 7.10
N LEU A 65 19.86 10.65 5.87
CA LEU A 65 18.69 10.54 4.98
C LEU A 65 18.29 9.08 4.73
N ILE A 66 19.25 8.22 4.44
CA ILE A 66 19.00 6.79 4.21
C ILE A 66 18.50 6.11 5.48
N ASN A 67 19.09 6.40 6.63
CA ASN A 67 18.68 5.78 7.89
C ASN A 67 17.28 6.22 8.31
N ASN A 68 16.91 7.48 8.11
CA ASN A 68 15.56 7.94 8.38
C ASN A 68 14.53 7.19 7.51
N LEU A 69 14.80 7.02 6.21
CA LEU A 69 13.93 6.26 5.32
C LEU A 69 13.83 4.77 5.69
N ARG A 70 14.90 4.18 6.23
CA ARG A 70 14.90 2.81 6.73
C ARG A 70 14.08 2.68 8.02
N GLN A 71 14.29 3.57 8.99
CA GLN A 71 13.51 3.59 10.24
C GLN A 71 12.01 3.77 9.97
N GLU A 72 11.65 4.68 9.06
CA GLU A 72 10.25 4.85 8.67
C GLU A 72 9.67 3.57 8.07
N LEU A 73 10.47 2.81 7.31
CA LEU A 73 10.07 1.52 6.76
C LEU A 73 9.95 0.44 7.85
N ASP A 74 10.83 0.45 8.85
CA ASP A 74 10.85 -0.49 9.98
C ASP A 74 9.58 -0.38 10.83
N LEU A 75 9.02 0.83 11.00
CA LEU A 75 7.73 1.04 11.67
C LEU A 75 6.59 0.25 11.02
N PHE A 76 6.62 0.09 9.69
CA PHE A 76 5.62 -0.73 8.99
C PHE A 76 5.87 -2.24 9.17
N TYR A 77 7.13 -2.66 9.34
CA TYR A 77 7.50 -4.05 9.60
C TYR A 77 7.10 -4.51 11.00
N GLU A 78 7.34 -3.67 12.01
CA GLU A 78 6.96 -3.95 13.40
C GLU A 78 5.44 -3.99 13.59
N ALA A 79 4.71 -3.09 12.91
CA ALA A 79 3.26 -3.01 13.02
C ALA A 79 2.49 -4.13 12.28
N ASN A 80 3.12 -4.91 11.39
CA ASN A 80 2.38 -5.71 10.42
C ASN A 80 3.08 -7.02 9.97
N TRP A 81 3.76 -7.69 10.90
CA TRP A 81 4.60 -8.87 10.63
C TRP A 81 3.87 -10.04 9.92
N GLU A 82 2.55 -10.20 10.08
CA GLU A 82 1.77 -11.23 9.38
C GLU A 82 1.22 -10.79 7.99
N ASN A 83 0.97 -9.50 7.77
CA ASN A 83 0.26 -9.01 6.58
C ASN A 83 1.17 -8.55 5.43
N GLN A 84 2.46 -8.32 5.69
CA GLN A 84 3.37 -7.72 4.71
C GLN A 84 3.87 -8.64 3.60
N LYS A 85 3.77 -9.97 3.75
CA LYS A 85 4.15 -10.91 2.69
C LYS A 85 3.30 -10.74 1.41
N GLN A 86 2.20 -10.00 1.47
CA GLN A 86 1.23 -9.91 0.38
C GLN A 86 1.13 -8.54 -0.28
N CYS A 87 2.08 -7.61 -0.06
CA CYS A 87 2.00 -6.33 -0.75
C CYS A 87 2.29 -6.50 -2.26
N LYS A 88 1.28 -6.93 -3.03
CA LYS A 88 1.31 -7.18 -4.48
C LYS A 88 1.14 -5.91 -5.31
N ILE A 89 1.10 -4.74 -4.65
CA ILE A 89 1.05 -3.44 -5.30
C ILE A 89 2.12 -3.31 -6.42
N PRO A 90 3.39 -3.74 -6.25
CA PRO A 90 4.38 -3.70 -7.33
C PRO A 90 3.95 -4.49 -8.59
N GLU A 91 3.21 -5.58 -8.43
CA GLU A 91 2.76 -6.45 -9.51
C GLU A 91 1.58 -5.85 -10.28
N ILE A 92 0.66 -5.17 -9.58
CA ILE A 92 -0.46 -4.42 -10.17
C ILE A 92 0.07 -3.20 -10.95
N TYR A 93 1.02 -2.44 -10.37
CA TYR A 93 1.65 -1.32 -11.07
C TYR A 93 2.50 -1.76 -12.27
N ARG A 94 3.19 -2.91 -12.19
CA ARG A 94 3.93 -3.48 -13.33
C ARG A 94 2.99 -3.84 -14.48
N LYS A 95 1.90 -4.56 -14.18
CA LYS A 95 0.88 -4.94 -15.18
C LYS A 95 0.17 -3.72 -15.79
N THR A 96 -0.18 -2.72 -15.00
CA THR A 96 -0.83 -1.48 -15.51
C THR A 96 0.13 -0.53 -16.23
N LYS A 97 1.45 -0.67 -16.03
CA LYS A 97 2.44 0.04 -16.85
C LYS A 97 2.63 -0.68 -18.19
N GLU A 98 2.73 -2.01 -18.19
CA GLU A 98 2.81 -2.84 -19.42
C GLU A 98 1.59 -2.66 -20.33
N LEU A 99 0.37 -2.57 -19.77
CA LEU A 99 -0.85 -2.31 -20.55
C LEU A 99 -0.91 -0.91 -21.19
N ARG A 100 -0.22 0.09 -20.63
CA ARG A 100 -0.15 1.46 -21.18
C ARG A 100 0.93 1.66 -22.24
N PHE A 101 1.71 0.62 -22.55
CA PHE A 101 2.66 0.63 -23.66
C PHE A 101 2.10 -0.01 -24.94
N PHE A 102 0.81 -0.37 -24.96
CA PHE A 102 0.13 -0.97 -26.11
C PHE A 102 -0.96 -0.09 -26.75
N ASP A 103 -1.08 1.18 -26.34
CA ASP A 103 -1.88 2.20 -27.03
C ASP A 103 -0.97 3.29 -27.62
#